data_AF-A0A2A5IL88-F1
#
_entry.id   AF-A0A2A5IL88-F1
#
_cell.length_a   1.000
_cell.length_b   1.000
_cell.length_c   1.000
_cell.angle_alpha   90.00
_cell.angle_beta   90.00
_cell.angle_gamma   90.00
#
_symmetry.space_group_name_H-M   'P 1'
#
loop_
_entity.id
_entity.type
_entity.pdbx_description
1 polymer ?
#
loop_
_entity_poly.entity_id
_entity_poly.type
_entity_poly.pdbx_seq_one_letter_code
_entity_poly.pdbx_strand_id
1 'polypeptide(L)'
;MGKEVKKEAFVSIYDTVKDTVSISTFCQMFELARSTFYRWKKQDHQPKQQVLIDLISSLCESHQYTYGYRKITALLQKEMNINHKTVQRIMQTYGLQCRVKVKKRK
;
A
#
# COMPACT_ATOMS: atom_id res chain seq x y z
N MET A 1 17.18 -3.13 -29.35
CA MET A 1 16.77 -4.34 -28.62
C MET A 1 16.93 -4.06 -27.14
N GLY A 2 15.84 -3.89 -26.40
CA GLY A 2 15.93 -3.64 -24.95
C GLY A 2 16.36 -4.92 -24.24
N LYS A 3 17.53 -4.90 -23.58
CA LYS A 3 17.97 -6.03 -22.75
C LYS A 3 16.91 -6.30 -21.68
N GLU A 4 16.52 -7.56 -21.53
CA GLU A 4 15.50 -7.99 -20.59
C GLU A 4 16.09 -7.96 -19.17
N VAL A 5 16.02 -6.80 -18.53
CA VAL A 5 16.48 -6.64 -17.15
C VAL A 5 15.37 -7.08 -16.19
N LYS A 6 15.68 -8.03 -15.30
CA LYS A 6 14.73 -8.51 -14.28
C LYS A 6 14.34 -7.34 -13.34
N LYS A 7 13.05 -7.02 -13.32
CA LYS A 7 12.44 -5.88 -12.61
C LYS A 7 12.92 -5.71 -11.14
N GLU A 8 13.01 -6.82 -10.41
CA GLU A 8 13.30 -6.85 -8.97
C GLU A 8 14.76 -6.49 -8.68
N ALA A 9 15.69 -7.05 -9.47
CA ALA A 9 17.11 -6.74 -9.37
C ALA A 9 17.37 -5.26 -9.68
N PHE A 10 16.65 -4.70 -10.65
CA PHE A 10 16.87 -3.31 -11.08
C PHE A 10 16.49 -2.27 -10.01
N VAL A 11 15.33 -2.45 -9.36
CA VAL A 11 14.89 -1.55 -8.28
C VAL A 11 15.83 -1.67 -7.08
N SER A 12 16.23 -2.90 -6.73
CA SER A 12 17.18 -3.16 -5.64
C SER A 12 18.55 -2.51 -5.90
N ILE A 13 19.11 -2.65 -7.10
CA ILE A 13 20.37 -2.00 -7.49
C ILE A 13 20.24 -0.49 -7.43
N TYR A 14 19.11 0.09 -7.87
CA TYR A 14 18.93 1.54 -7.76
C TYR A 14 18.91 2.00 -6.30
N ASP A 15 18.21 1.28 -5.42
CA ASP A 15 18.08 1.68 -4.02
C ASP A 15 19.41 1.64 -3.25
N THR A 16 20.42 0.88 -3.71
CA THR A 16 21.79 0.90 -3.12
C THR A 16 22.64 2.09 -3.58
N VAL A 17 22.38 2.64 -4.77
CA VAL A 17 23.16 3.76 -5.36
C VAL A 17 22.38 5.07 -5.44
N LYS A 18 21.15 5.10 -4.92
CA LYS A 18 20.24 6.26 -5.03
C LYS A 18 20.81 7.55 -4.45
N ASP A 19 21.71 7.45 -3.47
CA ASP A 19 22.30 8.58 -2.77
C ASP A 19 23.49 9.18 -3.56
N THR A 20 24.02 8.45 -4.54
CA THR A 20 25.15 8.86 -5.38
C THR A 20 24.75 9.15 -6.83
N VAL A 21 23.69 8.52 -7.35
CA VAL A 21 23.29 8.61 -8.75
C VAL A 21 21.83 9.02 -8.91
N SER A 22 21.59 9.98 -9.82
CA SER A 22 20.23 10.40 -10.18
C SER A 22 19.47 9.30 -10.95
N ILE A 23 18.14 9.23 -10.78
CA ILE A 23 17.28 8.27 -11.53
C ILE A 23 17.47 8.42 -13.04
N SER A 24 17.63 9.65 -13.54
CA SER A 24 17.81 9.92 -14.96
C SER A 24 19.09 9.30 -15.50
N THR A 25 20.22 9.51 -14.81
CA THR A 25 21.52 8.95 -15.16
C THR A 25 21.51 7.43 -15.07
N PHE A 26 20.90 6.89 -14.00
CA PHE A 26 20.75 5.45 -13.83
C PHE A 26 19.94 4.81 -14.97
N CYS A 27 18.78 5.37 -15.29
CA CYS A 27 17.96 4.87 -16.39
C CYS A 27 18.69 4.96 -17.74
N GLN A 28 19.48 6.00 -17.99
CA GLN A 28 20.28 6.14 -19.21
C GLN A 28 21.36 5.06 -19.34
N MET A 29 22.10 4.76 -18.26
CA MET A 29 23.16 3.73 -18.27
C MET A 29 22.64 2.34 -18.65
N PHE A 30 21.38 2.06 -18.34
CA PHE A 30 20.73 0.78 -18.61
C PHE A 30 19.74 0.83 -19.78
N GLU A 31 19.75 1.91 -20.58
CA GLU A 31 18.86 2.12 -21.72
C GLU A 31 17.36 1.92 -21.38
N LEU A 32 16.98 2.29 -20.16
CA LEU A 32 15.61 2.13 -19.67
C LEU A 32 14.85 3.46 -19.70
N ALA A 33 13.58 3.43 -20.10
CA ALA A 33 12.71 4.58 -19.94
C ALA A 33 12.41 4.83 -18.44
N ARG A 34 12.46 6.10 -18.00
CA ARG A 34 12.10 6.50 -16.62
C ARG A 34 10.70 6.03 -16.24
N SER A 35 9.75 6.02 -17.19
CA SER A 35 8.39 5.55 -16.98
C SER A 35 8.34 4.06 -16.61
N THR A 36 9.20 3.24 -17.21
CA THR A 36 9.33 1.81 -16.88
C THR A 36 9.85 1.62 -15.47
N PHE A 37 10.88 2.37 -15.08
CA PHE A 37 11.42 2.34 -13.71
C PHE A 37 10.34 2.68 -12.66
N TYR A 38 9.63 3.80 -12.82
CA TYR A 38 8.58 4.19 -11.87
C TYR A 38 7.41 3.20 -11.85
N ARG A 39 7.08 2.57 -12.99
CA ARG A 39 6.09 1.50 -13.04
C ARG A 39 6.52 0.30 -12.21
N TRP A 40 7.78 -0.12 -12.29
CA TRP A 40 8.33 -1.21 -11.47
C TRP A 40 8.39 -0.83 -9.99
N LYS A 41 8.89 0.37 -9.65
CA LYS A 41 8.94 0.85 -8.26
C LYS A 41 7.57 0.96 -7.61
N LYS A 42 6.52 1.29 -8.39
CA LYS A 42 5.13 1.29 -7.91
C LYS A 42 4.62 -0.11 -7.55
N GLN A 43 5.05 -1.15 -8.29
CA GLN A 43 4.70 -2.54 -7.97
C GLN A 43 5.40 -3.01 -6.69
N ASP A 44 6.62 -2.54 -6.43
CA ASP A 44 7.38 -2.85 -5.21
C ASP A 44 6.84 -2.14 -3.95
N HIS A 45 5.97 -1.13 -4.08
CA HIS A 45 5.32 -0.49 -2.93
C HIS A 45 4.15 -1.28 -2.34
N GLN A 46 3.75 -2.39 -2.97
CA GLN A 46 2.68 -3.25 -2.50
C GLN A 46 2.88 -3.88 -1.10
N PRO A 47 4.08 -4.34 -0.67
CA PRO A 47 4.30 -4.84 0.69
C PRO A 47 3.85 -3.88 1.80
N LYS A 48 4.11 -2.57 1.65
CA LYS A 48 3.66 -1.56 2.65
C LYS A 48 2.15 -1.42 2.67
N GLN A 49 1.49 -1.53 1.52
CA GLN A 49 0.03 -1.52 1.45
C GLN A 49 -0.56 -2.78 2.06
N GLN A 50 0.06 -3.94 1.83
CA GLN A 50 -0.40 -5.22 2.37
C GLN A 50 -0.37 -5.22 3.90
N VAL A 51 0.73 -4.78 4.52
CA VAL A 51 0.83 -4.64 5.98
C VAL A 51 -0.30 -3.78 6.55
N LEU A 52 -0.65 -2.68 5.87
CA LEU A 52 -1.76 -1.82 6.30
C LEU A 52 -3.13 -2.50 6.15
N ILE A 53 -3.32 -3.27 5.07
CA ILE A 53 -4.55 -4.04 4.84
C ILE A 53 -4.71 -5.09 5.94
N ASP A 54 -3.65 -5.83 6.27
CA ASP A 54 -3.67 -6.87 7.29
C ASP A 54 -3.96 -6.28 8.68
N LEU A 55 -3.36 -5.12 9.00
CA LEU A 55 -3.63 -4.39 10.25
C LEU A 55 -5.08 -3.91 10.34
N ILE A 56 -5.64 -3.34 9.27
CA ILE A 56 -7.05 -2.93 9.25
C ILE A 56 -7.97 -4.15 9.37
N SER A 57 -7.64 -5.26 8.71
CA SER A 57 -8.45 -6.48 8.72
C SER A 57 -8.49 -7.10 10.11
N SER A 58 -7.33 -7.25 10.76
CA SER A 58 -7.23 -7.76 12.14
C SER A 58 -7.96 -6.88 13.16
N LEU A 59 -7.90 -5.54 13.01
CA LEU A 59 -8.71 -4.63 13.84
C LEU A 59 -10.21 -4.79 13.59
N CYS A 60 -10.63 -5.00 12.34
CA CYS A 60 -12.05 -5.25 12.06
C CYS A 60 -12.52 -6.58 12.65
N GLU A 61 -11.73 -7.65 12.53
CA GLU A 61 -12.04 -8.97 13.06
C GLU A 61 -12.08 -9.01 14.59
N SER A 62 -11.09 -8.43 15.26
CA SER A 62 -11.05 -8.34 16.74
C SER A 62 -12.27 -7.61 17.30
N HIS A 63 -12.81 -6.64 16.57
CA HIS A 63 -14.04 -5.93 16.93
C HIS A 63 -15.31 -6.49 16.28
N GLN A 64 -15.25 -7.69 15.70
CA GLN A 64 -16.39 -8.41 15.10
C GLN A 64 -17.12 -7.58 14.05
N TYR A 65 -16.38 -6.77 13.30
CA TYR A 65 -16.88 -5.82 12.30
C TYR A 65 -17.91 -4.83 12.85
N THR A 66 -17.92 -4.57 14.16
CA THR A 66 -18.82 -3.58 14.78
C THR A 66 -18.37 -2.15 14.48
N TYR A 67 -17.07 -1.96 14.26
CA TYR A 67 -16.49 -0.64 14.07
C TYR A 67 -16.47 -0.22 12.61
N GLY A 68 -16.97 0.99 12.34
CA GLY A 68 -16.84 1.63 11.04
C GLY A 68 -15.48 2.30 10.85
N TYR A 69 -15.20 2.73 9.61
CA TYR A 69 -13.90 3.29 9.24
C TYR A 69 -13.47 4.48 10.11
N ARG A 70 -14.40 5.31 10.58
CA ARG A 70 -14.08 6.44 11.48
C ARG A 70 -13.47 5.96 12.80
N LYS A 71 -14.03 4.89 13.38
CA LYS A 71 -13.55 4.33 14.65
C LYS A 71 -12.23 3.58 14.45
N ILE A 72 -12.12 2.80 13.38
CA ILE A 72 -10.85 2.14 13.00
C ILE A 72 -9.74 3.17 12.75
N THR A 73 -10.05 4.26 12.05
CA THR A 73 -9.08 5.35 11.83
C THR A 73 -8.61 5.96 13.15
N ALA A 74 -9.53 6.24 14.08
CA ALA A 74 -9.17 6.80 15.38
C ALA A 74 -8.29 5.86 16.23
N LEU A 75 -8.44 4.54 16.07
CA LEU A 75 -7.57 3.55 16.71
C LEU A 75 -6.17 3.57 16.07
N LEU A 76 -6.11 3.55 14.74
CA LEU A 76 -4.84 3.59 14.00
C LEU A 76 -4.06 4.89 14.23
N GLN A 77 -4.76 6.02 14.35
CA GLN A 77 -4.14 7.34 14.55
C GLN A 77 -3.39 7.48 15.88
N LYS A 78 -3.59 6.57 16.84
CA LYS A 78 -2.82 6.53 18.08
C LYS A 78 -1.37 6.09 17.84
N GLU A 79 -1.16 5.20 16.88
CA GLU A 79 0.14 4.59 16.60
C GLU A 79 0.77 5.13 15.30
N MET A 80 -0.04 5.62 14.36
CA MET A 80 0.44 6.03 13.04
C MET A 80 -0.39 7.13 12.39
N ASN A 81 0.27 8.06 11.70
CA ASN A 81 -0.41 9.14 10.99
C ASN A 81 -1.03 8.64 9.67
N ILE A 82 -2.29 8.21 9.71
CA ILE A 82 -3.06 7.77 8.54
C ILE A 82 -4.23 8.71 8.26
N ASN A 83 -4.45 8.98 6.97
CA ASN A 83 -5.66 9.64 6.48
C ASN A 83 -6.88 8.70 6.50
N HIS A 84 -8.00 9.16 7.07
CA HIS A 84 -9.28 8.44 7.11
C HIS A 84 -9.77 7.95 5.73
N LYS A 85 -9.46 8.68 4.64
CA LYS A 85 -9.83 8.28 3.27
C LYS A 85 -9.12 6.98 2.84
N THR A 86 -7.88 6.77 3.28
CA THR A 86 -7.12 5.55 3.00
C THR A 86 -7.76 4.36 3.68
N VAL A 87 -8.09 4.49 4.97
CA VAL A 87 -8.78 3.46 5.75
C VAL A 87 -10.13 3.13 5.12
N GLN A 88 -10.91 4.16 4.76
CA GLN A 88 -12.21 3.99 4.12
C GLN A 88 -12.11 3.23 2.80
N ARG A 89 -11.14 3.59 1.94
CA ARG A 89 -10.92 2.92 0.65
C ARG A 89 -10.57 1.45 0.87
N ILE A 90 -9.64 1.15 1.77
CA ILE A 90 -9.25 -0.24 2.08
C ILE A 90 -10.46 -1.03 2.55
N MET A 91 -11.22 -0.51 3.52
CA MET A 91 -12.40 -1.22 4.02
C MET A 91 -13.46 -1.47 2.93
N GLN A 92 -13.63 -0.54 1.98
CA GLN A 92 -14.52 -0.72 0.84
C GLN A 92 -14.01 -1.77 -0.14
N THR A 93 -12.72 -1.70 -0.52
CA THR A 93 -12.11 -2.62 -1.48
C THR A 93 -12.10 -4.06 -0.97
N TYR A 94 -11.87 -4.27 0.32
CA TYR A 94 -11.74 -5.60 0.93
C TYR A 94 -13.00 -6.07 1.67
N GLY A 95 -14.13 -5.36 1.56
CA GLY A 95 -15.40 -5.79 2.17
C GLY A 95 -15.40 -5.79 3.71
N LEU A 96 -14.56 -4.97 4.34
CA LEU A 96 -14.39 -4.89 5.80
C LEU A 96 -15.37 -3.91 6.46
N GLN A 97 -16.50 -3.63 5.81
CA GLN A 97 -17.44 -2.64 6.33
C GLN A 97 -18.11 -3.07 7.63
N CYS A 98 -18.53 -2.08 8.40
CA CYS A 98 -19.24 -2.28 9.66
C CYS A 98 -20.54 -3.09 9.42
N ARG A 99 -20.72 -4.16 10.18
CA ARG A 99 -21.89 -5.03 10.16
C ARG A 99 -22.79 -4.68 11.32
N VAL A 100 -23.76 -3.80 11.08
CA VAL A 100 -24.75 -3.45 12.11
C VAL A 100 -25.73 -4.62 12.27
N LYS A 101 -26.03 -4.99 13.52
CA LYS A 101 -27.06 -5.99 13.83
C LYS A 101 -28.41 -5.51 13.29
N VAL A 102 -29.06 -6.32 12.45
CA VAL A 102 -30.39 -6.02 11.93
C VAL A 102 -31.37 -5.87 13.09
N LYS A 103 -32.12 -4.75 13.11
CA LYS A 103 -33.16 -4.50 14.11
C LYS A 103 -34.21 -5.60 14.01
N LYS A 104 -34.40 -6.40 15.07
CA LYS A 104 -35.51 -7.37 15.13
C LYS A 104 -36.83 -6.60 15.04
N ARG A 105 -37.67 -6.92 14.06
CA ARG A 105 -39.06 -6.45 14.00
C ARG A 105 -39.84 -7.16 15.12
N LYS A 106 -40.68 -6.41 15.82
CA LYS A 106 -41.55 -6.90 16.89
C LYS A 106 -42.84 -7.43 16.28
#